data_AF-A0A1L8ZAA9-F1
#
_entry.id   AF-A0A1L8ZAA9-F1
#
_cell.length_a   1.000
_cell.length_b   1.000
_cell.length_c   1.000
_cell.angle_alpha   90.00
_cell.angle_beta   90.00
_cell.angle_gamma   90.00
#
_symmetry.space_group_name_H-M   'P 1'
#
loop_
_entity.id
_entity.type
_entity.pdbx_description
1 polymer ?
#
loop_
_entity_poly.entity_id
_entity_poly.type
_entity_poly.pdbx_seq_one_letter_code
_entity_poly.pdbx_strand_id
1 'polypeptide(L)'
;MNCKSQVADADDPKNKFYQSVINLGNGFLDVFTSFGGLVAEAFGFKSEPKKSDVKTYFTNVAKKLGETKTNLNGLPKEKNNISSTKGKTDSTNPVESAVEGAIKEVSELLDKLVNAVKTAEGAASGADAIGAVEDTAAKAADAASVQGIAK
;
A
#
# COMPACT_ATOMS: atom_id res chain seq x y z
N MET A 1 49.75 -19.17 12.32
CA MET A 1 48.94 -18.01 11.89
C MET A 1 47.57 -18.13 12.53
N ASN A 2 47.29 -17.30 13.53
CA ASN A 2 46.04 -17.33 14.27
C ASN A 2 45.09 -16.33 13.60
N CYS A 3 44.13 -16.82 12.81
CA CYS A 3 43.00 -16.02 12.36
C CYS A 3 42.10 -15.72 13.57
N LYS A 4 42.48 -14.71 14.37
CA LYS A 4 41.52 -13.99 15.20
C LYS A 4 40.63 -13.23 14.23
N SER A 5 39.52 -13.85 13.83
CA SER A 5 38.35 -13.09 13.39
C SER A 5 38.03 -12.13 14.53
N GLN A 6 38.39 -10.85 14.36
CA GLN A 6 37.74 -9.79 15.11
C GLN A 6 36.25 -10.01 14.90
N VAL A 7 35.58 -10.49 15.95
CA VAL A 7 34.14 -10.36 16.06
C VAL A 7 33.92 -8.86 15.95
N ALA A 8 33.38 -8.41 14.82
CA ALA A 8 33.00 -7.03 14.65
C ALA A 8 32.10 -6.69 15.84
N ASP A 9 32.53 -5.75 16.69
CA ASP A 9 31.74 -5.30 17.81
C ASP A 9 30.34 -4.93 17.28
N ALA A 10 29.30 -5.56 17.83
CA ALA A 10 27.92 -5.31 17.43
C ALA A 10 27.50 -3.83 17.62
N ASP A 11 28.34 -3.05 18.32
CA ASP A 11 28.17 -1.63 18.59
C ASP A 11 28.84 -0.68 17.56
N ASP A 12 29.53 -1.19 16.52
CA ASP A 12 30.14 -0.35 15.49
C ASP A 12 29.09 0.49 14.72
N PRO A 13 29.22 1.83 14.66
CA PRO A 13 28.28 2.69 13.95
C PRO A 13 28.04 2.32 12.48
N LYS A 14 29.04 1.78 11.77
CA LYS A 14 28.84 1.34 10.37
C LYS A 14 27.97 0.11 10.31
N ASN A 15 28.21 -0.88 11.17
CA ASN A 15 27.39 -2.08 11.26
C ASN A 15 25.94 -1.73 11.62
N LYS A 16 25.71 -0.79 12.54
CA LYS A 16 24.36 -0.28 12.85
C LYS A 16 23.68 0.38 11.65
N PHE A 17 24.39 1.23 10.91
CA PHE A 17 23.88 1.85 9.69
C PHE A 17 23.48 0.79 8.64
N TYR A 18 24.35 -0.20 8.38
CA TYR A 18 24.02 -1.28 7.43
C TYR A 18 22.81 -2.10 7.88
N GLN A 19 22.70 -2.42 9.18
CA GLN A 19 21.53 -3.12 9.72
C GLN A 19 20.25 -2.30 9.54
N SER A 20 20.29 -0.98 9.76
CA SER A 20 19.11 -0.13 9.54
C SER A 20 18.68 -0.09 8.07
N VAL A 21 19.62 0.02 7.13
CA VAL A 21 19.32 -0.04 5.68
C VAL A 21 18.74 -1.39 5.28
N ILE A 22 19.29 -2.49 5.81
CA ILE A 22 18.78 -3.85 5.56
C ILE A 22 17.36 -4.00 6.12
N ASN A 23 17.11 -3.54 7.34
CA ASN A 23 15.80 -3.62 7.98
C ASN A 23 14.76 -2.77 7.23
N LEU A 24 15.13 -1.58 6.78
CA LEU A 24 14.26 -0.73 5.95
C LEU A 24 13.95 -1.41 4.61
N GLY A 25 14.97 -1.98 3.95
CA GLY A 25 14.80 -2.72 2.70
C GLY A 25 13.89 -3.94 2.84
N ASN A 26 14.06 -4.72 3.91
CA ASN A 26 13.19 -5.86 4.21
C ASN A 26 11.75 -5.42 4.52
N GLY A 27 11.58 -4.35 5.32
CA GLY A 27 10.26 -3.81 5.60
C GLY A 27 9.54 -3.35 4.33
N PHE A 28 10.24 -2.64 3.43
CA PHE A 28 9.66 -2.26 2.14
C PHE A 28 9.30 -3.47 1.27
N LEU A 29 10.16 -4.49 1.24
CA LEU A 29 9.89 -5.73 0.52
C LEU A 29 8.64 -6.45 1.06
N ASP A 30 8.44 -6.45 2.38
CA ASP A 30 7.24 -7.01 3.02
C ASP A 30 5.98 -6.24 2.62
N VAL A 31 6.03 -4.90 2.61
CA VAL A 31 4.92 -4.05 2.13
C VAL A 31 4.57 -4.38 0.68
N PHE A 32 5.57 -4.46 -0.20
CA PHE A 32 5.35 -4.75 -1.63
C PHE A 32 4.82 -6.16 -1.86
N THR A 33 5.38 -7.15 -1.17
CA THR A 33 4.96 -8.55 -1.29
C THR A 33 3.53 -8.75 -0.75
N SER A 34 3.21 -8.10 0.37
CA SER A 34 1.85 -8.08 0.93
C SER A 34 0.86 -7.49 -0.09
N PHE A 35 1.17 -6.34 -0.68
CA PHE A 35 0.34 -5.75 -1.74
C PHE A 35 0.18 -6.68 -2.95
N GLY A 36 1.25 -7.34 -3.39
CA GLY A 36 1.23 -8.28 -4.53
C GLY A 36 0.32 -9.49 -4.30
N GLY A 37 0.40 -10.13 -3.12
CA GLY A 37 -0.49 -11.24 -2.75
C GLY A 37 -1.95 -10.79 -2.68
N LEU A 38 -2.18 -9.58 -2.18
CA LEU A 38 -3.50 -8.96 -2.13
C LEU A 38 -4.06 -8.71 -3.55
N VAL A 39 -3.29 -8.31 -4.56
CA VAL A 39 -3.86 -8.10 -5.91
C VAL A 39 -4.46 -9.38 -6.49
N ALA A 40 -3.81 -10.54 -6.33
CA ALA A 40 -4.31 -11.82 -6.85
C ALA A 40 -5.70 -12.20 -6.27
N GLU A 41 -5.92 -11.92 -4.99
CA GLU A 41 -7.19 -12.20 -4.31
C GLU A 41 -8.32 -11.22 -4.69
N ALA A 42 -7.99 -10.03 -5.22
CA ALA A 42 -9.02 -9.03 -5.58
C ALA A 42 -9.70 -9.36 -6.92
N PHE A 43 -8.99 -10.05 -7.82
CA PHE A 43 -9.48 -10.40 -9.16
C PHE A 43 -10.09 -11.80 -9.17
N GLY A 44 -11.31 -11.91 -8.63
CA GLY A 44 -12.10 -13.15 -8.65
C GLY A 44 -12.99 -13.22 -9.89
N PHE A 45 -12.55 -13.91 -10.95
CA PHE A 45 -13.41 -14.24 -12.09
C PHE A 45 -14.41 -15.32 -11.67
N LYS A 46 -15.67 -14.93 -11.49
CA LYS A 46 -16.78 -15.85 -11.25
C LYS A 46 -17.38 -16.28 -12.59
N SER A 47 -17.90 -17.50 -12.66
CA SER A 47 -18.66 -17.98 -13.82
C SER A 47 -19.94 -17.17 -14.05
N GLU A 48 -20.54 -16.69 -12.97
CA GLU A 48 -21.78 -15.90 -12.97
C GLU A 48 -21.55 -14.56 -12.24
N PRO A 49 -20.90 -13.59 -12.91
CA PRO A 49 -20.62 -12.30 -12.29
C PRO A 49 -21.90 -11.49 -12.06
N LYS A 50 -22.00 -10.84 -10.90
CA LYS A 50 -23.09 -9.90 -10.56
C LYS A 50 -22.57 -8.48 -10.48
N LYS A 51 -23.45 -7.50 -10.71
CA LYS A 51 -23.14 -6.07 -10.49
C LYS A 51 -22.69 -5.79 -9.05
N SER A 52 -23.14 -6.58 -8.07
CA SER A 52 -22.66 -6.51 -6.70
C SER A 52 -21.20 -6.92 -6.54
N ASP A 53 -20.68 -7.77 -7.42
CA ASP A 53 -19.26 -8.15 -7.42
C ASP A 53 -18.36 -6.99 -7.86
N VAL A 54 -18.88 -6.02 -8.63
CA VAL A 54 -18.19 -4.78 -8.95
C VAL A 54 -17.96 -3.95 -7.68
N LYS A 55 -18.97 -3.89 -6.81
CA LYS A 55 -18.83 -3.25 -5.51
C LYS A 55 -17.80 -3.96 -4.65
N THR A 56 -17.89 -5.29 -4.55
CA THR A 56 -16.92 -6.11 -3.82
C THR A 56 -15.50 -5.90 -4.34
N TYR A 57 -15.31 -5.78 -5.65
CA TYR A 57 -14.02 -5.47 -6.25
C TYR A 57 -13.48 -4.13 -5.74
N PHE A 58 -14.26 -3.05 -5.80
CA PHE A 58 -13.81 -1.74 -5.32
C PHE A 58 -13.57 -1.72 -3.80
N THR A 59 -14.42 -2.36 -2.99
CA THR A 59 -14.16 -2.55 -1.54
C THR A 59 -12.83 -3.29 -1.32
N ASN A 60 -12.62 -4.37 -2.09
CA ASN A 60 -11.36 -5.09 -2.34
C ASN A 60 -10.14 -4.16 -2.41
N VAL A 61 -10.15 -3.36 -3.46
CA VAL A 61 -9.04 -2.47 -3.82
C VAL A 61 -8.85 -1.38 -2.76
N ALA A 62 -9.92 -0.74 -2.28
CA ALA A 62 -9.84 0.30 -1.26
C ALA A 62 -9.22 -0.21 0.05
N LYS A 63 -9.61 -1.41 0.48
CA LYS A 63 -9.03 -2.08 1.65
C LYS A 63 -7.52 -2.31 1.46
N LYS A 64 -7.13 -2.89 0.33
CA LYS A 64 -5.74 -3.25 0.02
C LYS A 64 -4.81 -2.03 -0.07
N LEU A 65 -5.29 -0.95 -0.68
CA LEU A 65 -4.59 0.33 -0.72
C LEU A 65 -4.45 0.94 0.68
N GLY A 66 -5.49 0.86 1.51
CA GLY A 66 -5.46 1.32 2.91
C GLY A 66 -4.50 0.53 3.80
N GLU A 67 -4.46 -0.80 3.63
CA GLU A 67 -3.50 -1.68 4.32
C GLU A 67 -2.07 -1.36 3.90
N THR A 68 -1.82 -1.20 2.60
CA THR A 68 -0.50 -0.82 2.06
C THR A 68 -0.02 0.50 2.64
N LYS A 69 -0.90 1.51 2.70
CA LYS A 69 -0.59 2.81 3.32
C LYS A 69 -0.23 2.65 4.80
N THR A 70 -1.01 1.86 5.53
CA THR A 70 -0.79 1.62 6.97
C THR A 70 0.56 0.94 7.20
N ASN A 71 0.87 -0.09 6.41
CA ASN A 71 2.12 -0.83 6.51
C ASN A 71 3.32 0.03 6.10
N LEU A 72 3.18 0.86 5.05
CA LEU A 72 4.22 1.79 4.60
C LEU A 72 4.54 2.85 5.67
N ASN A 73 3.52 3.41 6.32
CA ASN A 73 3.70 4.37 7.41
C ASN A 73 4.21 3.71 8.71
N GLY A 74 3.98 2.40 8.86
CA GLY A 74 4.45 1.57 9.95
C GLY A 74 5.87 1.03 9.74
N LEU A 75 6.49 1.26 8.58
CA LEU A 75 7.88 0.90 8.36
C LEU A 75 8.75 1.52 9.45
N PRO A 76 9.82 0.82 9.87
CA PRO A 76 10.74 1.36 10.83
C PRO A 76 11.31 2.67 10.28
N LYS A 77 10.77 3.79 10.78
CA LYS A 77 11.52 5.05 10.88
C LYS A 77 12.74 4.67 11.69
N GLU A 78 13.94 5.00 11.25
CA GLU A 78 15.18 4.72 11.98
C GLU A 78 15.19 5.42 13.36
N LYS A 79 14.34 5.02 14.31
CA LYS A 79 14.41 5.42 15.71
C LYS A 79 15.44 4.59 16.47
N ASN A 80 16.18 3.73 15.79
CA ASN A 80 17.35 3.07 16.37
C ASN A 80 18.60 3.90 16.07
N ASN A 81 18.74 4.97 16.84
CA ASN A 81 20.04 5.51 17.25
C ASN A 81 21.08 5.75 16.14
N ILE A 82 20.71 6.44 15.06
CA ILE A 82 21.69 7.30 14.34
C ILE A 82 21.88 8.59 15.17
N SER A 83 22.20 8.42 16.46
CA SER A 83 22.70 9.48 17.32
C SER A 83 23.97 8.96 17.94
N SER A 84 25.03 8.93 17.15
CA SER A 84 26.39 8.85 17.66
C SER A 84 27.35 9.46 16.67
N THR A 85 27.20 10.76 16.41
CA THR A 85 28.32 11.69 16.60
C THR A 85 27.79 12.96 17.22
N LYS A 86 27.97 13.06 18.54
CA LYS A 86 27.85 14.30 19.31
C LYS A 86 28.82 15.31 18.70
N GLY A 87 28.31 16.16 17.82
CA GLY A 87 29.11 17.14 17.10
C GLY A 87 28.24 17.96 16.16
N LYS A 88 27.60 18.99 16.72
CA LYS A 88 26.85 20.05 16.05
C LYS A 88 25.37 19.76 15.78
N THR A 89 24.57 20.31 16.69
CA THR A 89 23.20 20.80 16.53
C THR A 89 23.02 21.48 15.16
N ASP A 90 21.90 21.21 14.47
CA ASP A 90 21.41 21.83 13.22
C ASP A 90 21.51 21.02 11.91
N SER A 91 21.51 19.68 11.94
CA SER A 91 21.35 18.92 10.70
C SER A 91 20.45 17.71 10.90
N THR A 92 19.19 17.86 10.50
CA THR A 92 18.34 16.73 10.08
C THR A 92 19.17 15.88 9.12
N ASN A 93 19.37 14.59 9.41
CA ASN A 93 20.12 13.72 8.51
C ASN A 93 19.42 13.73 7.13
N PRO A 94 20.10 14.10 6.04
CA PRO A 94 19.45 14.29 4.73
C PRO A 94 18.84 12.99 4.18
N VAL A 95 19.34 11.83 4.59
CA VAL A 95 18.83 10.50 4.20
C VAL A 95 17.51 10.17 4.90
N GLU A 96 17.40 10.44 6.20
CA GLU A 96 16.17 10.20 6.99
C GLU A 96 15.01 11.06 6.45
N SER A 97 15.30 12.33 6.18
CA SER A 97 14.33 13.26 5.57
C SER A 97 13.89 12.84 4.16
N ALA A 98 14.76 12.18 3.39
CA ALA A 98 14.43 11.73 2.04
C ALA A 98 13.51 10.50 2.06
N VAL A 99 13.78 9.53 2.93
CA VAL A 99 12.95 8.32 3.10
C VAL A 99 11.57 8.69 3.63
N GLU A 100 11.50 9.52 4.67
CA GLU A 100 10.21 9.98 5.22
C GLU A 100 9.42 10.81 4.20
N GLY A 101 10.10 11.64 3.39
CA GLY A 101 9.49 12.37 2.29
C GLY A 101 8.85 11.45 1.26
N ALA A 102 9.58 10.44 0.79
CA ALA A 102 9.07 9.47 -0.17
C ALA A 102 7.88 8.65 0.39
N ILE A 103 7.98 8.18 1.64
CA ILE A 103 6.87 7.48 2.33
C ILE A 103 5.64 8.38 2.39
N LYS A 104 5.81 9.67 2.71
CA LYS A 104 4.71 10.64 2.77
C LYS A 104 4.06 10.84 1.40
N GLU A 105 4.85 11.05 0.35
CA GLU A 105 4.34 11.24 -1.03
C GLU A 105 3.53 10.02 -1.51
N VAL A 106 4.05 8.81 -1.28
CA VAL A 106 3.33 7.58 -1.62
C VAL A 106 2.07 7.42 -0.78
N SER A 107 2.11 7.73 0.51
CA SER A 107 0.93 7.69 1.38
C SER A 107 -0.17 8.66 0.96
N GLU A 108 0.20 9.86 0.50
CA GLU A 108 -0.75 10.83 -0.07
C GLU A 108 -1.34 10.35 -1.40
N LEU A 109 -0.54 9.69 -2.24
CA LEU A 109 -1.03 9.06 -3.47
C LEU A 109 -2.01 7.93 -3.15
N LEU A 110 -1.68 7.05 -2.19
CA LEU A 110 -2.56 5.96 -1.76
C LEU A 110 -3.89 6.48 -1.21
N ASP A 111 -3.89 7.59 -0.47
CA ASP A 111 -5.13 8.25 -0.02
C ASP A 111 -6.01 8.72 -1.19
N LYS A 112 -5.41 9.36 -2.20
CA LYS A 112 -6.14 9.79 -3.40
C LYS A 112 -6.75 8.61 -4.13
N LEU A 113 -5.99 7.52 -4.27
CA LEU A 113 -6.47 6.28 -4.90
C LEU A 113 -7.60 5.63 -4.10
N VAL A 114 -7.48 5.53 -2.77
CA VAL A 114 -8.56 5.01 -1.91
C VAL A 114 -9.83 5.83 -2.07
N ASN A 115 -9.73 7.15 -2.10
CA ASN A 115 -10.90 8.04 -2.25
C ASN A 115 -11.56 7.90 -3.63
N ALA A 116 -10.76 7.80 -4.71
CA ALA A 116 -11.28 7.54 -6.04
C ALA A 116 -12.00 6.19 -6.11
N VAL A 117 -11.39 5.13 -5.56
CA VAL A 117 -11.98 3.79 -5.51
C VAL A 117 -13.27 3.78 -4.69
N LYS A 118 -13.34 4.48 -3.56
CA LYS A 118 -14.57 4.60 -2.76
C LYS A 118 -15.70 5.32 -3.49
N THR A 119 -15.37 6.23 -4.40
CA THR A 119 -16.38 6.90 -5.25
C THR A 119 -17.03 5.89 -6.19
N ALA A 120 -16.23 5.05 -6.85
CA ALA A 120 -16.74 3.98 -7.71
C ALA A 120 -17.46 2.88 -6.91
N GLU A 121 -16.96 2.53 -5.72
CA GLU A 121 -17.60 1.60 -4.77
C GLU A 121 -19.02 2.07 -4.40
N GLY A 122 -19.17 3.35 -4.06
CA GLY A 122 -20.45 3.94 -3.69
C GLY A 122 -21.46 3.93 -4.85
N ALA A 123 -20.98 4.08 -6.09
CA ALA A 123 -21.80 4.07 -7.29
C ALA A 123 -22.18 2.65 -7.77
N ALA A 124 -21.44 1.62 -7.37
CA ALA A 124 -21.71 0.22 -7.70
C ALA A 124 -22.88 -0.35 -6.87
N SER A 125 -24.11 0.10 -7.16
CA SER A 125 -25.33 -0.26 -6.41
C SER A 125 -26.15 -1.40 -7.03
N GLY A 126 -25.81 -1.83 -8.25
CA GLY A 126 -26.57 -2.86 -8.97
C GLY A 126 -26.47 -4.26 -8.35
N ALA A 127 -27.52 -5.07 -8.49
CA ALA A 127 -27.59 -6.44 -7.99
C ALA A 127 -27.72 -7.52 -9.08
N ASP A 128 -28.15 -7.14 -10.29
CA ASP A 128 -28.38 -8.07 -11.39
C ASP A 128 -27.09 -8.75 -11.86
N ALA A 129 -27.23 -9.83 -12.64
CA ALA A 129 -26.11 -10.41 -13.35
C ALA A 129 -25.45 -9.39 -14.28
N ILE A 130 -24.12 -9.47 -14.43
CA ILE A 130 -23.42 -8.80 -15.51
C ILE A 130 -23.72 -9.58 -16.79
N GLY A 131 -24.12 -8.86 -17.85
CA GLY A 131 -24.57 -9.49 -19.09
C GLY A 131 -25.99 -10.07 -19.02
N ALA A 132 -26.82 -9.61 -18.08
CA ALA A 132 -28.22 -10.00 -18.00
C ALA A 132 -28.93 -9.75 -19.34
N VAL A 133 -29.62 -10.78 -19.83
CA VAL A 133 -30.50 -10.72 -21.00
C VAL A 133 -31.91 -11.00 -20.50
N GLU A 134 -32.80 -10.05 -20.69
CA GLU A 134 -34.18 -10.11 -20.23
C GLU A 134 -35.13 -10.29 -21.41
N ASP A 135 -36.08 -11.21 -21.31
CA ASP A 135 -37.19 -11.39 -22.27
C ASP A 135 -38.42 -10.53 -21.88
N THR A 136 -38.18 -9.49 -21.06
CA THR A 136 -39.21 -8.58 -20.57
C THR A 136 -38.99 -7.17 -21.12
N ALA A 137 -39.90 -6.24 -20.81
CA ALA A 137 -39.78 -4.86 -21.24
C ALA A 137 -38.45 -4.25 -20.76
N ALA A 138 -37.71 -3.67 -21.71
CA ALA A 138 -36.41 -3.06 -21.45
C ALA A 138 -36.52 -1.98 -20.35
N LYS A 139 -35.55 -1.99 -19.44
CA LYS A 139 -35.40 -0.97 -18.40
C LYS A 139 -34.19 -0.12 -18.71
N ALA A 140 -34.30 1.19 -18.49
CA ALA A 140 -33.15 2.06 -18.50
C ALA A 140 -32.19 1.67 -17.36
N ALA A 141 -30.89 1.81 -17.59
CA ALA A 141 -29.90 1.67 -16.54
C ALA A 141 -30.04 2.81 -15.51
N ASP A 142 -29.63 2.54 -14.27
CA ASP A 142 -29.55 3.57 -13.24
C ASP A 142 -28.48 4.60 -13.62
N ALA A 143 -28.93 5.82 -13.94
CA ALA A 143 -28.05 6.90 -14.39
C ALA A 143 -27.03 7.31 -13.32
N ALA A 144 -27.40 7.29 -12.04
CA ALA A 144 -26.51 7.64 -10.95
C ALA A 144 -25.42 6.57 -10.77
N SER A 145 -25.77 5.30 -10.89
CA SER A 145 -24.81 4.19 -10.87
C SER A 145 -23.84 4.27 -12.06
N VAL A 146 -24.36 4.42 -13.29
CA VAL A 146 -23.52 4.47 -14.50
C VAL A 146 -22.58 5.67 -14.48
N GLN A 147 -23.09 6.87 -14.19
CA GLN A 147 -22.27 8.08 -14.16
C GLN A 147 -21.31 8.08 -12.98
N GLY A 148 -21.73 7.57 -11.82
CA GLY A 148 -20.87 7.49 -10.63
C GLY A 148 -19.70 6.53 -10.80
N ILE A 149 -19.87 5.42 -11.53
CA ILE A 149 -18.79 4.49 -11.85
C ILE A 149 -17.81 5.10 -12.87
N ALA A 150 -18.31 5.89 -13.84
CA ALA A 150 -17.51 6.40 -14.94
C ALA A 150 -16.69 7.69 -14.65
N LYS A 151 -16.97 8.33 -13.51
CA LYS A 151 -16.45 9.66 -13.16
C LYS A 151 -14.98 9.64 -12.74
#